data_AF-A0A2E4DA77-F1
#
_entry.id   AF-A0A2E4DA77-F1
#
_cell.length_a   1.000
_cell.length_b   1.000
_cell.length_c   1.000
_cell.angle_alpha   90.00
_cell.angle_beta   90.00
_cell.angle_gamma   90.00
#
_symmetry.space_group_name_H-M   'P 1'
#
loop_
_entity.id
_entity.type
_entity.pdbx_description
1 polymer ?
#
loop_
_entity_poly.entity_id
_entity_poly.type
_entity_poly.pdbx_seq_one_letter_code
_entity_poly.pdbx_strand_id
1 'polypeptide(L)'
;MKKFLLIALSFALISCGGDSAKKWVTDLEYETRDHDQAKWIATQFKVNLGDNVLPKITQPLPRDYGVFKTFHANGENYMGVDLNLTSIINLPGGIATLPNGQVVPIDTSGAGIIQIPLKFIKGSAYLSLNNDMTLVGVAAVIKQLDGLDLGEIGVFPVATIKGIDIMAGVFTSDNKEESGLAIFANFGSLWDKSLAYEAEAYIYEPEYVARKRRWKLARKLNRLFKKNQTIDFALE
;
A
#
# COMPACT_ATOMS: atom_id res chain seq x y z
N MET A 1 -2.84 -56.66 -38.68
CA MET A 1 -2.91 -55.18 -38.74
C MET A 1 -3.79 -54.68 -37.58
N LYS A 2 -3.23 -54.50 -36.37
CA LYS A 2 -3.99 -54.13 -35.16
C LYS A 2 -3.05 -53.59 -34.06
N LYS A 3 -2.16 -52.66 -34.39
CA LYS A 3 -1.27 -51.99 -33.42
C LYS A 3 -0.85 -50.61 -33.95
N PHE A 4 -1.80 -49.68 -34.09
CA PHE A 4 -1.47 -48.28 -34.43
C PHE A 4 -2.52 -47.26 -33.93
N LEU A 5 -3.26 -47.59 -32.88
CA LEU A 5 -4.36 -46.75 -32.36
C LEU A 5 -4.28 -46.53 -30.85
N LEU A 6 -3.09 -46.32 -30.30
CA LEU A 6 -2.90 -46.15 -28.84
C LEU A 6 -1.79 -45.17 -28.45
N ILE A 7 -1.40 -44.25 -29.35
CA ILE A 7 -0.38 -43.20 -29.09
C ILE A 7 -0.97 -41.78 -29.23
N ALA A 8 -2.26 -41.64 -29.57
CA ALA A 8 -2.91 -40.33 -29.71
C ALA A 8 -3.54 -39.79 -28.41
N LEU A 9 -3.45 -40.51 -27.28
CA LEU A 9 -4.12 -40.17 -26.02
C LEU A 9 -3.16 -39.77 -24.88
N SER A 10 -1.90 -39.44 -25.19
CA SER A 10 -0.91 -38.99 -24.21
C SER A 10 -0.51 -37.51 -24.35
N PHE A 11 -1.16 -36.76 -25.26
CA PHE A 11 -0.91 -35.32 -25.45
C PHE A 11 -1.96 -34.40 -24.81
N ALA A 12 -2.95 -34.93 -24.09
CA ALA A 12 -4.00 -34.14 -23.44
C ALA A 12 -3.67 -33.67 -22.00
N LEU A 13 -2.40 -33.76 -21.56
CA LEU A 13 -1.96 -33.26 -20.26
C LEU A 13 -1.04 -32.03 -20.33
N ILE A 14 -0.92 -31.38 -21.49
CA ILE A 14 -0.33 -30.03 -21.60
C ILE A 14 -1.47 -29.01 -21.68
N SER A 15 -2.19 -28.83 -20.57
CA SER A 15 -2.93 -27.58 -20.33
C SER A 15 -3.34 -27.47 -18.86
N CYS A 16 -2.38 -27.08 -18.03
CA CYS A 16 -2.66 -26.24 -16.87
C CYS A 16 -1.48 -25.26 -16.73
N GLY A 17 -1.18 -24.57 -17.84
CA GLY A 17 -0.33 -23.39 -17.86
C GLY A 17 -1.24 -22.18 -17.91
N GLY A 18 -1.29 -21.41 -16.83
CA GLY A 18 -2.13 -20.22 -16.74
C GLY A 18 -2.25 -19.67 -15.33
N ASP A 19 -1.15 -19.08 -14.83
CA ASP A 19 -1.19 -17.81 -14.11
C ASP A 19 -2.10 -17.66 -12.87
N SER A 20 -2.41 -18.76 -12.19
CA SER A 20 -3.19 -18.77 -10.93
C SER A 20 -2.32 -18.94 -9.68
N ALA A 21 -1.01 -18.74 -9.78
CA ALA A 21 -0.18 -18.50 -8.61
C ALA A 21 -0.79 -17.30 -7.89
N LYS A 22 -1.41 -17.54 -6.72
CA LYS A 22 -2.24 -16.60 -5.95
C LYS A 22 -1.67 -15.18 -6.01
N LYS A 23 -2.19 -14.37 -6.94
CA LYS A 23 -1.85 -12.95 -7.02
C LYS A 23 -2.54 -12.29 -5.83
N TRP A 24 -1.77 -12.07 -4.76
CA TRP A 24 -2.25 -11.41 -3.54
C TRP A 24 -2.75 -10.00 -3.83
N VAL A 25 -2.15 -9.33 -4.81
CA VAL A 25 -2.62 -8.04 -5.34
C VAL A 25 -3.07 -8.24 -6.77
N THR A 26 -4.28 -7.77 -7.06
CA THR A 26 -4.94 -7.94 -8.37
C THR A 26 -5.04 -6.64 -9.14
N ASP A 27 -5.04 -5.50 -8.45
CA ASP A 27 -5.00 -4.18 -9.07
C ASP A 27 -4.34 -3.16 -8.12
N LEU A 28 -3.87 -2.08 -8.71
CA LEU A 28 -3.34 -0.90 -8.04
C LEU A 28 -3.96 0.35 -8.66
N GLU A 29 -4.49 1.19 -7.78
CA GLU A 29 -4.89 2.56 -8.05
C GLU A 29 -3.95 3.49 -7.30
N TYR A 30 -3.47 4.53 -7.96
CA TYR A 30 -2.65 5.54 -7.32
C TYR A 30 -2.94 6.92 -7.91
N GLU A 31 -2.71 7.95 -7.09
CA GLU A 31 -2.88 9.33 -7.49
C GLU A 31 -1.82 10.18 -6.79
N THR A 32 -1.14 11.04 -7.54
CA THR A 32 -0.32 12.10 -6.95
C THR A 32 -1.14 13.38 -6.87
N ARG A 33 -1.11 14.04 -5.71
CA ARG A 33 -1.88 15.27 -5.47
C ARG A 33 -0.96 16.37 -4.98
N ASP A 34 -1.15 17.56 -5.53
CA ASP A 34 -0.62 18.80 -4.97
C ASP A 34 -1.76 19.43 -4.14
N HIS A 35 -1.64 19.39 -2.81
CA HIS A 35 -2.63 19.95 -1.89
C HIS A 35 -1.93 20.82 -0.85
N ASP A 36 -2.34 22.10 -0.74
CA ASP A 36 -1.79 23.05 0.23
C ASP A 36 -0.25 23.15 0.21
N GLN A 37 0.36 23.19 -0.99
CA GLN A 37 1.82 23.17 -1.21
C GLN A 37 2.54 21.89 -0.74
N ALA A 38 1.80 20.89 -0.27
CA ALA A 38 2.30 19.56 0.05
C ALA A 38 2.02 18.60 -1.11
N LYS A 39 2.98 17.72 -1.35
CA LYS A 39 2.88 16.65 -2.34
C LYS A 39 2.45 15.37 -1.66
N TRP A 40 1.40 14.77 -2.19
CA TRP A 40 0.80 13.55 -1.67
C TRP A 40 0.86 12.45 -2.72
N ILE A 41 1.00 11.22 -2.26
CA ILE A 41 0.73 10.03 -3.06
C ILE A 41 -0.35 9.22 -2.33
N ALA A 42 -1.49 9.03 -2.99
CA ALA A 42 -2.54 8.12 -2.55
C ALA A 42 -2.35 6.80 -3.27
N THR A 43 -2.33 5.69 -2.54
CA THR A 43 -2.21 4.34 -3.11
C THR A 43 -3.31 3.45 -2.55
N GLN A 44 -3.87 2.61 -3.42
CA GLN A 44 -4.91 1.67 -3.09
C GLN A 44 -4.69 0.37 -3.86
N PHE A 45 -4.42 -0.68 -3.10
CA PHE A 45 -4.18 -2.03 -3.58
C PHE A 45 -5.46 -2.84 -3.43
N LYS A 46 -5.87 -3.49 -4.52
CA LYS A 46 -6.93 -4.49 -4.49
C LYS A 46 -6.34 -5.85 -4.15
N VAL A 47 -6.69 -6.35 -2.97
CA VAL A 47 -6.10 -7.53 -2.36
C VAL A 47 -7.03 -8.74 -2.49
N ASN A 48 -6.48 -9.86 -2.93
CA ASN A 48 -7.17 -11.14 -2.93
C ASN A 48 -6.77 -11.95 -1.69
N LEU A 49 -7.73 -12.17 -0.79
CA LEU A 49 -7.55 -12.97 0.43
C LEU A 49 -8.43 -14.23 0.44
N GLY A 50 -8.92 -14.65 -0.73
CA GLY A 50 -9.93 -15.71 -0.84
C GLY A 50 -11.23 -15.31 -0.15
N ASP A 51 -11.73 -16.17 0.74
CA ASP A 51 -12.98 -15.96 1.48
C ASP A 51 -12.86 -14.96 2.65
N ASN A 52 -11.66 -14.43 2.91
CA ASN A 52 -11.42 -13.51 4.01
C ASN A 52 -11.76 -12.07 3.64
N VAL A 53 -12.30 -11.33 4.61
CA VAL A 53 -12.69 -9.92 4.45
C VAL A 53 -11.81 -9.03 5.33
N LEU A 54 -11.25 -7.97 4.75
CA LEU A 54 -10.52 -6.95 5.50
C LEU A 54 -11.49 -6.08 6.29
N PRO A 55 -11.21 -5.79 7.58
CA PRO A 55 -12.01 -4.86 8.36
C PRO A 55 -11.90 -3.44 7.80
N LYS A 56 -12.96 -2.64 7.94
CA LYS A 56 -12.88 -1.21 7.63
C LYS A 56 -12.06 -0.49 8.70
N ILE A 57 -10.84 -0.09 8.34
CA ILE A 57 -9.94 0.67 9.20
C ILE A 57 -9.53 1.93 8.46
N THR A 58 -9.55 3.06 9.15
CA THR A 58 -8.97 4.31 8.66
C THR A 58 -8.17 4.91 9.79
N GLN A 59 -6.86 4.96 9.62
CA GLN A 59 -5.93 5.33 10.66
C GLN A 59 -5.00 6.44 10.17
N PRO A 60 -4.97 7.61 10.83
CA PRO A 60 -3.97 8.62 10.54
C PRO A 60 -2.58 8.16 10.99
N LEU A 61 -1.58 8.43 10.16
CA LEU A 61 -0.17 8.27 10.49
C LEU A 61 0.28 9.40 11.44
N PRO A 62 1.39 9.23 12.17
CA PRO A 62 1.95 10.28 13.04
C PRO A 62 2.21 11.58 12.26
N ARG A 63 2.13 12.73 12.95
CA ARG A 63 2.59 14.04 12.45
C ARG A 63 2.08 14.41 11.04
N ASP A 64 0.87 13.97 10.70
CA ASP A 64 0.23 14.21 9.40
C ASP A 64 0.99 13.63 8.21
N TYR A 65 1.74 12.55 8.44
CA TYR A 65 2.46 11.85 7.37
C TYR A 65 1.52 11.14 6.40
N GLY A 66 0.25 10.99 6.74
CA GLY A 66 -0.67 10.27 5.87
C GLY A 66 -1.81 9.56 6.57
N VAL A 67 -2.44 8.66 5.82
CA VAL A 67 -3.54 7.82 6.29
C VAL A 67 -3.36 6.40 5.75
N PHE A 68 -3.45 5.42 6.64
CA PHE A 68 -3.62 4.02 6.28
C PHE A 68 -5.11 3.66 6.25
N LYS A 69 -5.53 2.89 5.25
CA LYS A 69 -6.91 2.46 5.09
C LYS A 69 -7.00 0.99 4.68
N THR A 70 -7.98 0.29 5.23
CA THR A 70 -8.45 -1.01 4.73
C THR A 70 -9.96 -0.97 4.66
N PHE A 71 -10.55 -1.63 3.67
CA PHE A 71 -11.98 -1.77 3.55
C PHE A 71 -12.34 -2.91 2.61
N HIS A 72 -13.61 -3.27 2.61
CA HIS A 72 -14.19 -4.22 1.67
C HIS A 72 -15.36 -3.56 0.95
N ALA A 73 -15.36 -3.59 -0.37
CA ALA A 73 -16.42 -3.01 -1.20
C ALA A 73 -16.61 -3.87 -2.44
N ASN A 74 -17.85 -4.03 -2.89
CA ASN A 74 -18.19 -4.77 -4.11
C ASN A 74 -17.63 -6.21 -4.19
N GLY A 75 -17.45 -6.89 -3.05
CA GLY A 75 -16.88 -8.24 -3.00
C GLY A 75 -15.35 -8.28 -3.02
N GLU A 76 -14.69 -7.11 -2.95
CA GLU A 76 -13.24 -6.97 -3.10
C GLU A 76 -12.64 -6.33 -1.85
N ASN A 77 -11.44 -6.78 -1.47
CA ASN A 77 -10.71 -6.19 -0.35
C ASN A 77 -9.73 -5.13 -0.86
N TYR A 78 -9.63 -4.03 -0.13
CA TYR A 78 -8.74 -2.93 -0.44
C TYR A 78 -7.87 -2.62 0.75
N MET A 79 -6.60 -2.37 0.47
CA MET A 79 -5.61 -1.86 1.42
C MET A 79 -4.92 -0.67 0.76
N GLY A 80 -4.86 0.45 1.45
CA GLY A 80 -4.30 1.68 0.88
C GLY A 80 -3.49 2.46 1.89
N VAL A 81 -2.57 3.25 1.35
CA VAL A 81 -1.83 4.24 2.13
C VAL A 81 -1.72 5.53 1.34
N ASP A 82 -2.10 6.61 2.00
CA ASP A 82 -1.96 7.97 1.48
C ASP A 82 -0.79 8.59 2.25
N LEU A 83 0.25 9.05 1.57
CA LEU A 83 1.48 9.58 2.17
C LEU A 83 1.71 11.04 1.77
N ASN A 84 2.03 11.87 2.74
CA ASN A 84 2.50 13.23 2.55
C ASN A 84 4.01 13.24 2.32
N LEU A 85 4.42 13.20 1.06
CA LEU A 85 5.82 13.14 0.65
C LEU A 85 6.62 14.33 1.18
N THR A 86 6.03 15.53 1.16
CA THR A 86 6.67 16.76 1.65
C THR A 86 7.00 16.69 3.15
N SER A 87 6.12 16.09 3.96
CA SER A 87 6.37 15.93 5.40
C SER A 87 7.30 14.78 5.73
N ILE A 88 7.37 13.75 4.90
CA ILE A 88 8.16 12.53 5.15
C ILE A 88 9.60 12.65 4.62
N ILE A 89 9.85 13.40 3.55
CA ILE A 89 11.15 13.43 2.85
C ILE A 89 12.35 13.80 3.74
N ASN A 90 12.11 14.54 4.82
CA ASN A 90 13.16 14.95 5.76
C ASN A 90 13.42 13.93 6.89
N LEU A 91 12.69 12.81 6.92
CA LEU A 91 12.90 11.77 7.92
C LEU A 91 14.12 10.90 7.54
N PRO A 92 14.89 10.44 8.54
CA PRO A 92 15.99 9.53 8.28
C PRO A 92 15.46 8.22 7.71
N GLY A 93 15.96 7.84 6.52
CA GLY A 93 15.79 6.51 5.98
C GLY A 93 16.84 5.56 6.53
N GLY A 94 16.54 4.26 6.56
CA GLY A 94 17.47 3.23 7.01
C GLY A 94 17.09 1.84 6.51
N ILE A 95 17.58 0.83 7.20
CA ILE A 95 17.15 -0.55 6.99
C ILE A 95 15.80 -0.71 7.67
N ALA A 96 14.76 -0.95 6.88
CA ALA A 96 13.41 -1.17 7.38
C ALA A 96 13.13 -2.65 7.62
N THR A 97 12.28 -2.92 8.60
CA THR A 97 11.84 -4.28 8.94
C THR A 97 10.32 -4.41 8.78
N LEU A 98 9.89 -5.60 8.39
CA LEU A 98 8.52 -6.05 8.48
C LEU A 98 8.07 -6.11 9.96
N PRO A 99 6.76 -6.14 10.24
CA PRO A 99 6.25 -6.16 11.61
C PRO A 99 6.69 -7.36 12.46
N ASN A 100 7.17 -8.44 11.83
CA ASN A 100 7.78 -9.61 12.47
C ASN A 100 9.30 -9.48 12.70
N GLY A 101 9.90 -8.32 12.40
CA GLY A 101 11.32 -8.05 12.56
C GLY A 101 12.22 -8.49 11.40
N GLN A 102 11.68 -9.18 10.40
CA GLN A 102 12.43 -9.54 9.20
C GLN A 102 12.74 -8.31 8.35
N VAL A 103 13.87 -8.31 7.64
CA VAL A 103 14.20 -7.21 6.73
C VAL A 103 13.19 -7.18 5.57
N VAL A 104 12.76 -5.98 5.18
CA VAL A 104 11.89 -5.82 4.00
C VAL A 104 12.62 -6.33 2.76
N PRO A 105 12.07 -7.30 2.00
CA PRO A 105 12.78 -8.00 0.93
C PRO A 105 12.81 -7.20 -0.38
N ILE A 106 13.20 -5.92 -0.33
CA ILE A 106 13.20 -5.01 -1.48
C ILE A 106 14.58 -4.41 -1.66
N ASP A 107 15.10 -4.51 -2.88
CA ASP A 107 16.27 -3.77 -3.28
C ASP A 107 15.88 -2.32 -3.59
N THR A 108 16.46 -1.40 -2.83
CA THR A 108 16.27 0.04 -2.95
C THR A 108 17.43 0.74 -3.63
N SER A 109 18.38 -0.02 -4.18
CA SER A 109 19.60 0.50 -4.83
C SER A 109 20.38 1.46 -3.91
N GLY A 110 20.38 1.18 -2.61
CA GLY A 110 21.05 1.99 -1.58
C GLY A 110 20.24 3.16 -1.03
N ALA A 111 19.02 3.40 -1.49
CA ALA A 111 18.13 4.39 -0.88
C ALA A 111 17.59 3.92 0.48
N GLY A 112 17.65 4.76 1.50
CA GLY A 112 17.07 4.43 2.79
C GLY A 112 15.55 4.23 2.71
N ILE A 113 15.01 3.29 3.48
CA ILE A 113 13.56 3.12 3.64
C ILE A 113 13.15 3.86 4.92
N ILE A 114 12.19 4.77 4.78
CA ILE A 114 11.53 5.46 5.88
C ILE A 114 10.37 4.59 6.33
N GLN A 115 10.47 4.08 7.57
CA GLN A 115 9.44 3.26 8.20
C GLN A 115 8.56 4.12 9.10
N ILE A 116 7.25 4.10 8.87
CA ILE A 116 6.26 4.86 9.63
C ILE A 116 5.34 3.86 10.35
N PRO A 117 5.43 3.74 11.68
CA PRO A 117 4.65 2.76 12.42
C PRO A 117 3.16 3.11 12.44
N LEU A 118 2.33 2.07 12.33
CA LEU A 118 0.90 2.16 12.55
C LEU A 118 0.60 2.12 14.07
N LYS A 119 -0.28 3.01 14.55
CA LYS A 119 -0.63 3.16 15.97
C LYS A 119 -1.66 2.14 16.48
N PHE A 120 -2.69 1.81 15.69
CA PHE A 120 -3.80 0.97 16.18
C PHE A 120 -3.70 -0.49 15.77
N ILE A 121 -2.89 -0.78 14.75
CA ILE A 121 -2.59 -2.14 14.32
C ILE A 121 -1.08 -2.34 14.26
N LYS A 122 -0.62 -3.57 14.49
CA LYS A 122 0.79 -3.93 14.31
C LYS A 122 1.09 -3.91 12.81
N GLY A 123 1.84 -2.90 12.39
CA GLY A 123 2.11 -2.65 10.98
C GLY A 123 2.95 -1.41 10.78
N SER A 124 3.34 -1.18 9.54
CA SER A 124 4.10 0.01 9.14
C SER A 124 3.79 0.38 7.70
N ALA A 125 3.80 1.67 7.42
CA ALA A 125 3.93 2.18 6.06
C ALA A 125 5.41 2.40 5.76
N TYR A 126 5.77 2.24 4.49
CA TYR A 126 7.14 2.35 4.01
C TYR A 126 7.19 3.34 2.86
N LEU A 127 8.17 4.22 2.90
CA LEU A 127 8.50 5.12 1.81
C LEU A 127 9.99 5.04 1.53
N SER A 128 10.38 4.88 0.28
CA SER A 128 11.74 5.18 -0.16
C SER A 128 11.68 6.10 -1.37
N LEU A 129 12.53 7.11 -1.39
CA LEU A 129 12.60 8.09 -2.46
C LEU A 129 14.05 8.27 -2.88
N ASN A 130 14.30 8.08 -4.17
CA ASN A 130 15.52 8.43 -4.88
C ASN A 130 15.13 9.06 -6.23
N ASN A 131 16.09 9.62 -6.96
CA ASN A 131 15.85 10.29 -8.24
C ASN A 131 15.10 9.41 -9.25
N ASP A 132 15.36 8.11 -9.22
CA ASP A 132 14.85 7.14 -10.20
C ASP A 132 13.80 6.18 -9.61
N MET A 133 13.54 6.26 -8.30
CA MET A 133 12.72 5.28 -7.59
C MET A 133 11.87 5.92 -6.50
N THR A 134 10.56 5.64 -6.54
CA THR A 134 9.64 5.91 -5.44
C THR A 134 8.96 4.62 -5.04
N LEU A 135 9.35 4.10 -3.89
CA LEU A 135 8.76 2.92 -3.29
C LEU A 135 7.72 3.36 -2.25
N VAL A 136 6.47 2.92 -2.41
CA VAL A 136 5.44 3.04 -1.37
C VAL A 136 5.00 1.65 -1.00
N GLY A 137 4.94 1.36 0.30
CA GLY A 137 4.45 0.09 0.76
C GLY A 137 3.77 0.15 2.09
N VAL A 138 3.12 -0.95 2.42
CA VAL A 138 2.43 -1.16 3.68
C VAL A 138 2.54 -2.61 4.09
N ALA A 139 2.82 -2.83 5.37
CA ALA A 139 2.77 -4.14 5.99
C ALA A 139 1.84 -4.07 7.20
N ALA A 140 0.93 -5.02 7.30
CA ALA A 140 -0.01 -5.13 8.40
C ALA A 140 -0.14 -6.59 8.84
N VAL A 141 -0.11 -6.80 10.16
CA VAL A 141 -0.43 -8.08 10.78
C VAL A 141 -1.93 -8.35 10.59
N ILE A 142 -2.24 -9.55 10.13
CA ILE A 142 -3.61 -10.01 9.89
C ILE A 142 -3.79 -11.28 10.70
N LYS A 143 -4.61 -11.23 11.75
CA LYS A 143 -4.79 -12.34 12.69
C LYS A 143 -5.25 -13.64 12.01
N GLN A 144 -5.96 -13.54 10.90
CA GLN A 144 -6.42 -14.68 10.10
C GLN A 144 -5.28 -15.44 9.41
N LEU A 145 -4.09 -14.83 9.29
CA LEU A 145 -2.91 -15.46 8.70
C LEU A 145 -1.99 -16.10 9.75
N ASP A 146 -2.28 -15.94 11.05
CA ASP A 146 -1.51 -16.58 12.11
C ASP A 146 -1.67 -18.11 12.04
N GLY A 147 -0.55 -18.84 12.06
CA GLY A 147 -0.53 -20.30 12.00
C GLY A 147 -0.54 -20.90 10.59
N LEU A 148 -0.44 -20.07 9.55
CA LEU A 148 -0.09 -20.54 8.20
C LEU A 148 1.41 -20.91 8.19
N ASP A 149 1.70 -22.21 8.13
CA ASP A 149 3.08 -22.70 7.95
C ASP A 149 3.49 -22.57 6.48
N LEU A 150 3.96 -21.37 6.12
CA LEU A 150 4.54 -21.08 4.80
C LEU A 150 6.08 -21.07 4.83
N GLY A 151 6.68 -21.58 5.92
CA GLY A 151 8.10 -21.42 6.23
C GLY A 151 8.41 -20.04 6.83
N GLU A 152 9.64 -19.86 7.36
CA GLU A 152 10.07 -18.58 7.97
C GLU A 152 10.15 -17.44 6.94
N ILE A 153 10.34 -17.74 5.66
CA ILE A 153 10.53 -16.71 4.62
C ILE A 153 9.19 -16.47 3.93
N GLY A 154 8.63 -15.29 4.15
CA GLY A 154 7.43 -14.85 3.44
C GLY A 154 7.61 -14.93 1.92
N VAL A 155 6.55 -15.32 1.20
CA VAL A 155 6.58 -15.44 -0.26
C VAL A 155 6.19 -14.10 -0.87
N PHE A 156 7.16 -13.41 -1.47
CA PHE A 156 7.01 -12.06 -2.06
C PHE A 156 7.22 -12.06 -3.58
N PRO A 157 6.26 -12.57 -4.37
CA PRO A 157 6.32 -12.45 -5.82
C PRO A 157 6.25 -10.98 -6.25
N VAL A 158 7.02 -10.66 -7.28
CA VAL A 158 6.94 -9.38 -7.98
C VAL A 158 6.02 -9.56 -9.19
N ALA A 159 5.06 -8.67 -9.34
CA ALA A 159 4.15 -8.61 -10.49
C ALA A 159 4.10 -7.17 -11.00
N THR A 160 4.18 -6.98 -12.31
CA THR A 160 4.03 -5.66 -12.92
C THR A 160 2.56 -5.42 -13.25
N ILE A 161 1.94 -4.40 -12.65
CA ILE A 161 0.55 -3.99 -12.89
C ILE A 161 0.57 -2.55 -13.39
N LYS A 162 0.00 -2.28 -14.57
CA LYS A 162 -0.02 -0.93 -15.18
C LYS A 162 1.38 -0.28 -15.30
N GLY A 163 2.41 -1.10 -15.55
CA GLY A 163 3.80 -0.64 -15.65
C GLY A 163 4.49 -0.35 -14.31
N ILE A 164 3.84 -0.66 -13.18
CA ILE A 164 4.37 -0.48 -11.83
C ILE A 164 4.72 -1.85 -11.27
N ASP A 165 5.94 -1.98 -10.75
CA ASP A 165 6.38 -3.22 -10.12
C ASP A 165 5.83 -3.30 -8.69
N ILE A 166 5.00 -4.31 -8.46
CA ILE A 166 4.35 -4.55 -7.18
C ILE A 166 4.89 -5.85 -6.60
N MET A 167 5.46 -5.75 -5.41
CA MET A 167 5.84 -6.88 -4.59
C MET A 167 4.81 -7.07 -3.49
N ALA A 168 4.11 -8.20 -3.48
CA ALA A 168 3.10 -8.47 -2.46
C ALA A 168 3.23 -9.89 -1.95
N GLY A 169 3.22 -10.04 -0.64
CA GLY A 169 3.47 -11.33 0.00
C GLY A 169 2.94 -11.41 1.41
N VAL A 170 2.82 -12.65 1.87
CA VAL A 170 2.53 -12.96 3.27
C VAL A 170 3.85 -13.15 3.99
N PHE A 171 4.00 -12.52 5.15
CA PHE A 171 5.08 -12.81 6.09
C PHE A 171 4.50 -13.59 7.25
N THR A 172 5.27 -14.55 7.74
CA THR A 172 4.90 -15.50 8.80
C THR A 172 5.91 -15.43 9.93
N SER A 173 5.52 -15.91 11.10
CA SER A 173 6.38 -16.07 12.28
C SER A 173 5.76 -17.11 13.21
N ASP A 174 6.60 -17.80 13.99
CA ASP A 174 6.17 -18.79 14.97
C ASP A 174 5.39 -18.18 16.14
N ASN A 175 5.52 -16.86 16.31
CA ASN A 175 4.80 -16.12 17.34
C ASN A 175 3.41 -15.69 16.84
N LYS A 176 2.44 -15.72 17.74
CA LYS A 176 1.09 -15.21 17.47
C LYS A 176 1.12 -13.70 17.20
N GLU A 177 0.24 -13.23 16.33
CA GLU A 177 0.11 -11.83 15.93
C GLU A 177 1.38 -11.25 15.28
N GLU A 178 2.11 -12.10 14.57
CA GLU A 178 3.30 -11.73 13.81
C GLU A 178 3.21 -12.15 12.34
N SER A 179 2.12 -12.79 11.94
CA SER A 179 1.86 -13.10 10.54
C SER A 179 0.99 -12.03 9.90
N GLY A 180 1.25 -11.70 8.64
CA GLY A 180 0.57 -10.60 8.00
C GLY A 180 0.83 -10.52 6.51
N LEU A 181 0.31 -9.45 5.92
CA LEU A 181 0.46 -9.15 4.52
C LEU A 181 1.34 -7.90 4.38
N ALA A 182 2.27 -7.93 3.45
CA ALA A 182 3.01 -6.75 3.04
C ALA A 182 2.93 -6.58 1.52
N ILE A 183 2.71 -5.33 1.11
CA ILE A 183 2.53 -4.91 -0.27
C ILE A 183 3.40 -3.69 -0.49
N PHE A 184 4.14 -3.68 -1.59
CA PHE A 184 5.04 -2.60 -1.96
C PHE A 184 4.92 -2.36 -3.46
N ALA A 185 4.85 -1.09 -3.85
CA ALA A 185 4.80 -0.65 -5.23
C ALA A 185 5.97 0.30 -5.51
N ASN A 186 6.70 0.02 -6.58
CA ASN A 186 7.74 0.88 -7.10
C ASN A 186 7.21 1.65 -8.32
N PHE A 187 6.96 2.94 -8.12
CA PHE A 187 6.46 3.85 -9.15
C PHE A 187 7.56 4.43 -10.05
N GLY A 188 8.82 4.01 -9.87
CA GLY A 188 9.94 4.64 -10.56
C GLY A 188 10.07 6.12 -10.19
N SER A 189 10.44 6.97 -11.16
CA SER A 189 10.51 8.41 -10.94
C SER A 189 9.11 9.04 -11.01
N LEU A 190 8.50 9.29 -9.84
CA LEU A 190 7.23 10.05 -9.76
C LEU A 190 7.36 11.50 -10.25
N TRP A 191 8.59 11.99 -10.39
CA TRP A 191 8.88 13.37 -10.84
C TRP A 191 8.97 13.48 -12.35
N ASP A 192 9.04 12.36 -13.06
CA ASP A 192 9.02 12.35 -14.51
C ASP A 192 7.57 12.34 -15.00
N LYS A 193 7.22 13.32 -15.85
CA LYS A 193 5.83 13.65 -16.23
C LYS A 193 5.17 12.60 -17.14
N SER A 194 5.83 11.49 -17.40
CA SER A 194 5.47 10.48 -18.41
C SER A 194 4.52 9.39 -17.89
N LEU A 195 4.36 9.24 -16.57
CA LEU A 195 3.46 8.25 -15.96
C LEU A 195 2.07 8.87 -15.76
N ALA A 196 1.19 8.61 -16.73
CA ALA A 196 -0.09 9.27 -16.90
C ALA A 196 -1.12 8.95 -15.79
N TYR A 197 -1.87 10.00 -15.49
CA TYR A 197 -2.90 10.20 -14.47
C TYR A 197 -4.25 9.60 -14.92
N GLU A 198 -4.78 8.59 -14.23
CA GLU A 198 -6.18 8.14 -14.41
C GLU A 198 -7.04 8.59 -13.22
N ALA A 199 -7.50 9.84 -13.26
CA ALA A 199 -8.30 10.49 -12.22
C ALA A 199 -9.68 9.85 -11.96
N GLU A 200 -10.17 9.03 -12.90
CA GLU A 200 -11.55 8.54 -12.90
C GLU A 200 -11.76 7.22 -12.14
N ALA A 201 -10.68 6.57 -11.67
CA ALA A 201 -10.76 5.28 -10.97
C ALA A 201 -10.88 5.38 -9.45
N TYR A 202 -10.65 6.55 -8.84
CA TYR A 202 -10.71 6.69 -7.39
C TYR A 202 -12.16 6.75 -6.90
N ILE A 203 -12.61 5.69 -6.22
CA ILE A 203 -13.87 5.73 -5.47
C ILE A 203 -13.67 6.64 -4.25
N TYR A 204 -13.95 7.93 -4.40
CA TYR A 204 -14.02 8.86 -3.29
C TYR A 204 -15.19 8.46 -2.38
N GLU A 205 -14.90 7.72 -1.30
CA GLU A 205 -15.85 7.55 -0.21
C GLU A 205 -15.77 8.77 0.73
N PRO A 206 -16.74 9.70 0.72
CA PRO A 206 -16.79 10.72 1.73
C PRO A 206 -16.97 10.05 3.11
N GLU A 207 -16.02 10.28 4.03
CA GLU A 207 -16.19 9.86 5.42
C GLU A 207 -17.47 10.52 5.96
N TYR A 208 -18.41 9.72 6.49
CA TYR A 208 -19.63 10.27 7.07
C TYR A 208 -19.30 11.11 8.31
N VAL A 209 -19.19 12.42 8.10
CA VAL A 209 -19.02 13.38 9.20
C VAL A 209 -20.40 13.68 9.78
N ALA A 210 -20.70 13.08 10.94
CA ALA A 210 -21.92 13.38 11.69
C ALA A 210 -22.16 14.90 11.78
N ARG A 211 -23.41 15.35 11.58
CA ARG A 211 -23.79 16.77 11.49
C ARG A 211 -23.10 17.65 12.55
N LYS A 212 -23.07 17.19 13.81
CA LYS A 212 -22.43 17.89 14.94
C LYS A 212 -20.92 18.12 14.73
N ARG A 213 -20.20 17.17 14.15
CA ARG A 213 -18.75 17.26 13.85
C ARG A 213 -18.50 18.21 12.67
N ARG A 214 -19.36 18.18 11.64
CA ARG A 214 -19.33 19.13 10.51
C ARG A 214 -19.51 20.57 10.97
N TRP A 215 -20.47 20.83 11.86
CA TRP A 215 -20.68 22.15 12.46
C TRP A 215 -19.49 22.63 13.30
N LYS A 216 -18.84 21.74 14.06
CA LYS A 216 -17.64 22.09 14.83
C LYS A 216 -16.46 22.45 13.92
N LEU A 217 -16.25 21.68 12.85
CA LEU A 217 -15.21 21.94 11.85
C LEU A 217 -15.44 23.28 11.15
N ALA A 218 -16.67 23.53 10.68
CA ALA A 218 -17.03 24.79 10.03
C ALA A 218 -16.81 26.01 10.94
N ARG A 219 -17.16 25.91 12.24
CA ARG A 219 -16.88 27.00 13.19
C ARG A 219 -15.39 27.22 13.42
N LYS A 220 -14.59 26.15 13.46
CA LYS A 220 -13.13 26.24 13.66
C LYS A 220 -12.47 26.88 12.44
N LEU A 221 -12.86 26.45 11.23
CA LEU A 221 -12.42 27.05 9.96
C LEU A 221 -12.79 28.53 9.88
N ASN A 222 -14.04 28.89 10.16
CA ASN A 222 -14.46 30.29 10.16
C ASN A 222 -13.70 31.16 11.18
N ARG A 223 -13.26 30.58 12.31
CA ARG A 223 -12.39 31.29 13.26
C ARG A 223 -10.98 31.47 12.73
N LEU A 224 -10.44 30.50 12.00
CA LEU A 224 -9.13 30.59 11.38
C LEU A 224 -9.14 31.62 10.24
N PHE A 225 -10.16 31.61 9.37
CA PHE A 225 -10.32 32.59 8.30
C PHE A 225 -10.54 34.03 8.80
N LYS A 226 -11.17 34.19 9.98
CA LYS A 226 -11.37 35.52 10.59
C LYS A 226 -10.16 36.00 11.40
N LYS A 227 -9.18 35.14 11.67
CA LYS A 227 -7.96 35.54 12.36
C LYS A 227 -7.03 36.08 11.28
N ASN A 228 -6.82 37.40 11.23
CA ASN A 228 -5.85 38.01 10.33
C ASN A 228 -4.50 37.31 10.53
N GLN A 229 -4.08 36.53 9.54
CA GLN A 229 -2.76 35.91 9.53
C GLN A 229 -1.77 37.00 9.13
N THR A 230 -1.19 37.69 10.11
CA THR A 230 -0.03 38.55 9.88
C THR A 230 1.18 37.65 9.71
N ILE A 231 1.68 37.56 8.49
CA ILE A 231 2.96 36.92 8.18
C ILE A 231 4.02 37.99 8.46
N ASP A 232 4.72 37.88 9.58
CA ASP A 232 5.90 38.70 9.85
C ASP A 232 7.08 38.12 9.07
N PHE A 233 7.51 38.82 8.03
CA PHE A 233 8.77 38.52 7.36
C PHE A 233 9.90 39.12 8.20
N ALA A 234 10.60 38.29 8.95
CA ALA A 234 11.90 38.66 9.50
C ALA A 234 12.90 38.73 8.35
N LEU A 235 13.37 39.94 8.03
CA LEU A 235 14.53 40.17 7.17
C LEU A 235 15.77 40.09 8.07
N GLU A 236 16.52 39.00 7.97
CA GLU A 236 17.95 38.93 8.31
C GLU A 236 18.77 38.80 7.03
#